data_AF-U1ZUK1-F1
#
_entry.id   AF-U1ZUK1-F1
#
_cell.length_a   1.000
_cell.length_b   1.000
_cell.length_c   1.000
_cell.angle_alpha   90.00
_cell.angle_beta   90.00
_cell.angle_gamma   90.00
#
_symmetry.space_group_name_H-M   'P 1'
#
loop_
_entity.id
_entity.type
_entity.pdbx_description
1 polymer ?
#
loop_
_entity_poly.entity_id
_entity_poly.type
_entity_poly.pdbx_seq_one_letter_code
_entity_poly.pdbx_strand_id
1 'polypeptide(L)'
;MDLLVWLGPAIGPAAFEVGAEVREAFVGQHGEAASAFVPGTNAGKYMADIYQLARIRLAAIGVTAVSGGGLCTYNDPRFYSYRRSPRTGRFASLIWLQP
;
A
#
# COMPACT_ATOMS: atom_id res chain seq x y z
N MET A 1 -23.07 -0.04 7.64
CA MET A 1 -22.43 1.11 6.98
C MET A 1 -22.02 0.63 5.61
N ASP A 2 -22.62 1.20 4.56
CA ASP A 2 -22.48 0.71 3.20
C ASP A 2 -21.31 1.41 2.49
N LEU A 3 -20.13 1.39 3.11
CA LEU A 3 -18.93 1.97 2.52
C LEU A 3 -18.16 0.91 1.74
N LEU A 4 -18.06 1.11 0.42
CA LEU A 4 -17.20 0.33 -0.46
C LEU A 4 -15.88 1.05 -0.65
N VAL A 5 -14.78 0.31 -0.56
CA VAL A 5 -13.43 0.83 -0.81
C VAL A 5 -12.77 0.07 -1.95
N TRP A 6 -12.09 0.82 -2.81
CA TRP A 6 -11.22 0.28 -3.85
C TRP A 6 -9.79 0.75 -3.66
N LEU A 7 -8.85 -0.19 -3.56
CA LEU A 7 -7.42 0.09 -3.48
C LEU A 7 -6.83 0.10 -4.90
N GLY A 8 -6.49 1.30 -5.40
CA GLY A 8 -5.91 1.48 -6.73
C GLY A 8 -4.45 1.01 -6.86
N PRO A 9 -3.81 1.21 -8.04
CA PRO A 9 -2.41 0.83 -8.26
C PRO A 9 -1.46 1.56 -7.31
N ALA A 10 -0.63 0.80 -6.59
CA ALA A 10 0.40 1.30 -5.67
C ALA A 10 1.68 0.48 -5.84
N ILE A 11 2.76 0.85 -5.13
CA ILE A 11 3.95 0.02 -5.08
C ILE A 11 3.64 -1.26 -4.29
N GLY A 12 3.88 -2.44 -4.88
CA GLY A 12 3.55 -3.72 -4.27
C GLY A 12 4.57 -4.19 -3.23
N PRO A 13 4.21 -5.19 -2.40
CA PRO A 13 5.00 -5.65 -1.27
C PRO A 13 6.39 -6.18 -1.66
N ALA A 14 6.52 -6.76 -2.85
CA ALA A 14 7.81 -7.25 -3.35
C ALA A 14 8.80 -6.14 -3.76
N ALA A 15 8.35 -4.88 -3.84
CA ALA A 15 9.17 -3.75 -4.30
C ALA A 15 9.25 -2.59 -3.29
N PHE A 16 8.40 -2.61 -2.25
CA PHE A 16 8.30 -1.51 -1.29
C PHE A 16 9.19 -1.72 -0.06
N GLU A 17 10.50 -1.71 -0.29
CA GLU A 17 11.46 -1.73 0.81
C GLU A 17 11.48 -0.36 1.54
N VAL A 18 11.46 -0.42 2.88
CA VAL A 18 11.45 0.71 3.82
C VAL A 18 12.40 0.44 5.00
N GLY A 19 12.79 1.49 5.73
CA GLY A 19 13.57 1.35 6.96
C GLY A 19 12.73 0.94 8.17
N ALA A 20 13.42 0.60 9.27
CA ALA A 20 12.78 0.18 10.53
C ALA A 20 11.87 1.27 11.11
N GLU A 21 12.22 2.54 10.93
CA GLU A 21 11.45 3.69 11.39
C GLU A 21 10.03 3.73 10.82
N VAL A 22 9.86 3.30 9.57
CA VAL A 22 8.54 3.22 8.94
C VAL A 22 7.71 2.13 9.60
N ARG A 23 8.28 0.93 9.77
CA ARG A 23 7.61 -0.18 10.44
C ARG A 23 7.19 0.22 11.86
N GLU A 24 8.11 0.81 12.63
CA GLU A 24 7.86 1.27 14.00
C GLU A 24 6.74 2.30 14.07
N ALA A 25 6.70 3.25 13.14
CA ALA A 25 5.61 4.24 13.08
C ALA A 25 4.23 3.59 12.86
N PHE A 26 4.14 2.58 11.98
CA PHE A 26 2.88 1.85 11.75
C PHE A 26 2.50 0.96 12.94
N VAL A 27 3.44 0.18 13.46
CA VAL A 27 3.21 -0.77 14.56
C VAL A 27 2.90 -0.04 15.87
N GLY A 28 3.60 1.06 16.16
CA GLY A 28 3.38 1.86 17.36
C GLY A 28 1.99 2.48 17.43
N GLN A 29 1.35 2.71 16.27
CA GLN A 29 -0.03 3.18 16.21
C GLN A 29 -1.07 2.05 16.18
N HIS A 30 -0.74 0.89 15.62
CA HIS A 30 -1.64 -0.26 15.56
C HIS A 30 -0.83 -1.56 15.46
N GLY A 31 -0.83 -2.36 16.52
CA GLY A 31 0.05 -3.54 16.63
C GLY A 31 -0.11 -4.56 15.49
N GLU A 32 -1.33 -4.77 14.99
CA GLU A 32 -1.60 -5.68 13.87
C GLU A 32 -0.84 -5.30 12.58
N ALA A 33 -0.46 -4.03 12.43
CA ALA A 33 0.32 -3.55 11.29
C ALA A 33 1.64 -4.30 11.13
N ALA A 34 2.16 -4.93 12.20
CA ALA A 34 3.37 -5.76 12.14
C ALA A 34 3.25 -6.90 11.10
N SER A 35 2.04 -7.43 10.88
CA SER A 35 1.77 -8.48 9.89
C SER A 35 1.96 -8.04 8.44
N ALA A 36 1.97 -6.73 8.18
CA ALA A 36 2.16 -6.16 6.85
C ALA A 36 3.64 -5.90 6.50
N PHE A 37 4.58 -6.33 7.35
CA PHE A 37 6.01 -6.18 7.12
C PHE A 37 6.70 -7.53 7.18
N VAL A 38 7.56 -7.81 6.21
CA VAL A 38 8.49 -8.94 6.24
C VAL A 38 9.93 -8.45 6.15
N PRO A 39 10.94 -9.23 6.58
CA PRO A 39 12.34 -8.84 6.42
C PRO A 39 12.67 -8.43 4.98
N GLY A 40 13.38 -7.30 4.84
CA GLY A 40 13.84 -6.77 3.56
C GLY A 40 15.05 -7.53 3.01
N THR A 41 15.42 -7.21 1.78
CA THR A 41 16.64 -7.74 1.16
C THR A 41 17.88 -7.17 1.86
N ASN A 42 17.80 -5.92 2.29
CA ASN A 42 18.86 -5.27 3.04
C ASN A 42 18.69 -5.46 4.56
N ALA A 43 19.78 -5.72 5.25
CA ALA A 43 19.79 -5.86 6.71
C ALA A 43 19.20 -4.61 7.39
N GLY A 44 18.32 -4.83 8.37
CA GLY A 44 17.64 -3.75 9.09
C GLY A 44 16.50 -3.07 8.32
N LYS A 45 16.19 -3.52 7.09
CA LYS A 45 15.04 -3.04 6.31
C LYS A 45 13.91 -4.05 6.26
N TYR A 46 12.76 -3.58 5.80
CA TYR A 46 11.53 -4.36 5.67
C TYR A 46 10.91 -4.18 4.30
N MET A 47 10.33 -5.24 3.75
CA MET A 47 9.35 -5.13 2.66
C MET A 47 7.97 -4.86 3.27
N ALA A 48 7.36 -3.74 2.88
CA ALA A 48 6.06 -3.31 3.39
C ALA A 48 4.94 -3.61 2.40
N ASP A 49 3.86 -4.23 2.88
CA ASP A 49 2.62 -4.39 2.13
C ASP A 49 1.67 -3.22 2.39
N ILE A 50 1.70 -2.22 1.50
CA ILE A 50 0.86 -1.03 1.62
C ILE A 50 -0.64 -1.35 1.52
N TYR A 51 -1.02 -2.43 0.83
CA TYR A 51 -2.41 -2.85 0.71
C TYR A 51 -2.89 -3.50 2.00
N GLN A 52 -2.06 -4.36 2.61
CA GLN A 52 -2.38 -4.94 3.91
C GLN A 52 -2.45 -3.86 5.01
N LEU A 53 -1.53 -2.88 5.00
CA LEU A 53 -1.62 -1.74 5.92
C LEU A 53 -2.93 -0.97 5.78
N ALA A 54 -3.38 -0.70 4.55
CA ALA A 54 -4.67 -0.06 4.31
C ALA A 54 -5.84 -0.92 4.81
N ARG A 55 -5.82 -2.23 4.54
CA ARG A 55 -6.87 -3.17 5.01
C ARG A 55 -6.97 -3.23 6.53
N ILE A 56 -5.84 -3.27 7.24
CA ILE A 56 -5.81 -3.27 8.71
C ILE A 56 -6.47 -1.99 9.25
N ARG A 57 -6.12 -0.82 8.69
CA ARG A 57 -6.70 0.45 9.13
C ARG A 57 -8.18 0.57 8.84
N LEU A 58 -8.63 0.10 7.67
CA LEU A 58 -10.04 0.08 7.29
C LEU A 58 -10.84 -0.88 8.18
N ALA A 59 -10.31 -2.08 8.44
CA ALA A 59 -10.95 -3.05 9.32
C ALA A 59 -11.09 -2.53 10.75
N ALA A 60 -10.10 -1.80 11.28
CA ALA A 60 -10.14 -1.20 12.61
C ALA A 60 -11.29 -0.19 12.80
N ILE A 61 -11.82 0.38 11.72
CA ILE A 61 -12.98 1.29 11.74
C ILE A 61 -14.27 0.62 11.19
N GLY A 62 -14.28 -0.71 11.05
CA GLY A 62 -15.44 -1.49 10.63
C GLY A 62 -15.68 -1.56 9.11
N VAL A 63 -14.72 -1.12 8.28
CA VAL A 63 -14.83 -1.17 6.81
C VAL A 63 -14.22 -2.48 6.30
N THR A 64 -15.06 -3.43 5.92
CA THR A 64 -14.65 -4.76 5.45
C THR A 64 -14.84 -4.98 3.95
N ALA A 65 -15.70 -4.19 3.29
CA ALA A 65 -15.95 -4.27 1.85
C ALA A 65 -14.82 -3.57 1.05
N VAL A 66 -13.66 -4.20 0.99
CA VAL A 66 -12.43 -3.66 0.38
C VAL A 66 -11.99 -4.50 -0.81
N SER A 67 -12.06 -3.92 -2.01
CA SER A 67 -11.64 -4.53 -3.27
C SER A 67 -10.35 -3.89 -3.82
N GLY A 68 -9.82 -4.44 -4.93
CA GLY A 68 -8.57 -3.98 -5.53
C GLY A 68 -7.33 -4.41 -4.73
N GLY A 69 -6.24 -3.67 -4.89
CA GLY A 69 -4.99 -3.91 -4.16
C GLY A 69 -4.13 -5.06 -4.69
N GLY A 70 -4.24 -5.38 -5.97
CA GLY A 70 -3.47 -6.47 -6.62
C GLY A 70 -2.46 -5.99 -7.67
N LEU A 71 -2.25 -4.67 -7.81
CA LEU A 71 -1.41 -4.10 -8.86
C LEU A 71 -0.12 -3.54 -8.27
N CYS A 72 1.00 -3.70 -8.96
CA CYS A 72 2.29 -3.16 -8.52
C CYS A 72 2.80 -2.14 -9.53
N THR A 73 2.83 -0.86 -9.17
CA THR A 73 3.30 0.21 -10.05
C THR A 73 4.77 0.07 -10.42
N TYR A 74 5.58 -0.58 -9.58
CA TYR A 74 7.00 -0.82 -9.84
C TYR A 74 7.23 -1.94 -10.88
N ASN A 75 6.47 -3.03 -10.82
CA ASN A 75 6.66 -4.20 -11.71
C ASN A 75 5.84 -4.11 -13.00
N ASP A 76 4.70 -3.41 -12.96
CA ASP A 76 3.78 -3.32 -14.09
C ASP A 76 4.13 -2.12 -14.98
N PRO A 77 4.47 -2.33 -16.26
CA PRO A 77 4.91 -1.26 -17.17
C PRO A 77 3.79 -0.28 -17.54
N ARG A 78 2.53 -0.60 -17.28
CA ARG A 78 1.39 0.29 -17.55
C ARG A 78 1.38 1.52 -16.63
N PHE A 79 2.07 1.47 -15.50
CA PHE A 79 2.06 2.54 -14.50
C PHE A 79 3.40 3.27 -14.42
N TYR A 80 3.34 4.57 -14.17
CA TYR A 80 4.50 5.33 -13.71
C TYR A 80 4.90 4.89 -12.29
N SER A 81 6.19 4.82 -12.00
CA SER A 81 6.70 4.51 -10.65
C SER A 81 7.94 5.32 -10.33
N TYR A 82 7.82 6.18 -9.31
CA TYR A 82 8.93 6.98 -8.81
C TYR A 82 10.08 6.12 -8.28
N ARG A 83 9.75 4.99 -7.63
CA ARG A 83 10.75 4.04 -7.13
C ARG A 83 11.55 3.40 -8.27
N ARG A 84 10.92 3.19 -9.43
CA ARG A 84 11.59 2.65 -10.63
C ARG A 84 12.40 3.72 -11.36
N SER A 85 11.83 4.91 -11.55
CA SER A 85 12.52 6.06 -12.14
C SER A 85 12.05 7.36 -11.47
N PRO A 86 12.96 8.09 -10.80
CA PRO A 86 12.61 9.35 -10.14
C PRO A 86 12.06 10.42 -11.10
N ARG A 87 12.52 10.42 -12.36
CA ARG A 87 12.00 11.28 -13.44
C ARG A 87 10.96 10.49 -14.24
N THR A 88 9.69 10.66 -13.88
CA THR A 88 8.56 9.93 -14.47
C THR A 88 7.27 10.76 -14.40
N GLY A 89 6.25 10.37 -15.17
CA GLY A 89 4.91 10.96 -15.12
C GLY A 89 4.11 10.61 -13.85
N ARG A 90 2.82 10.93 -13.86
CA ARG A 90 1.85 10.62 -12.79
C ARG A 90 0.58 10.07 -13.42
N PHE A 91 -0.18 9.29 -12.66
CA PHE A 91 -1.51 8.81 -13.03
C PHE A 91 -2.49 9.18 -11.91
N ALA A 92 -3.79 9.10 -12.19
CA ALA A 92 -4.84 9.48 -11.26
C ALA A 92 -5.86 8.35 -11.08
N SER A 93 -6.46 8.28 -9.89
CA SER A 93 -7.69 7.53 -9.63
C SER A 93 -8.82 8.54 -9.48
N LEU A 94 -9.92 8.35 -10.19
CA LEU A 94 -11.06 9.28 -10.21
C LEU A 94 -12.35 8.54 -9.85
N ILE A 95 -13.24 9.20 -9.12
CA ILE A 95 -14.58 8.71 -8.78
C ILE A 95 -15.56 9.88 -8.85
N TRP A 96 -16.75 9.64 -9.40
CA TRP A 96 -17.82 10.63 -9.52
C TRP A 96 -19.19 9.93 -9.50
N LEU A 97 -20.24 10.70 -9.20
CA LEU A 97 -21.61 10.23 -9.39
C LEU A 97 -22.03 10.52 -10.83
N GLN A 98 -22.65 9.54 -11.49
CA GLN A 98 -23.30 9.81 -12.76
C GLN A 98 -24.53 10.71 -12.53
N PRO A 99 -24.82 11.65 -13.45
CA PRO A 99 -26.01 12.49 -13.38
C PRO A 99 -27.31 11.68 -13.38
#